data_AF-A0A937DTI1-F1
#
_entry.id   AF-A0A937DTI1-F1
#
_cell.length_a   1.000
_cell.length_b   1.000
_cell.length_c   1.000
_cell.angle_alpha   90.00
_cell.angle_beta   90.00
_cell.angle_gamma   90.00
#
_symmetry.space_group_name_H-M   'P 1'
#
loop_
_entity.id
_entity.type
_entity.pdbx_description
1 polymer ?
#
loop_
_entity_poly.entity_id
_entity_poly.type
_entity_poly.pdbx_seq_one_letter_code
_entity_poly.pdbx_strand_id
1 'polypeptide(L)'
;LRLIVLPFPKFSDGRAYSQARLLRGRLGYRGELRATGGVLQDQLPFMLRCGFDSFESEQKGFGEALARARTLFSVVYQPAEDGRVPASRLRLDRTVAAVR
;
A
#
# COMPACT_ATOMS: atom_id res chain seq x y z
N LEU A 1 2.86 -11.35 18.38
CA LEU A 1 3.33 -9.96 18.19
C LEU A 1 2.16 -9.10 17.73
N ARG A 2 1.93 -7.94 18.36
CA ARG A 2 0.80 -7.06 18.00
C ARG A 2 1.17 -5.95 17.01
N LEU A 3 2.44 -5.58 16.94
CA LEU A 3 2.97 -4.50 16.10
C LEU A 3 4.32 -4.89 15.50
N ILE A 4 4.55 -4.54 14.24
CA ILE A 4 5.86 -4.49 13.58
C ILE A 4 6.05 -3.07 13.05
N VAL A 5 7.21 -2.47 13.32
CA VAL A 5 7.60 -1.16 12.79
C VAL A 5 8.65 -1.35 11.70
N LEU A 6 8.41 -0.79 10.52
CA LEU A 6 9.38 -0.77 9.43
C LEU A 6 9.84 0.67 9.20
N PRO A 7 11.12 0.98 9.44
CA PRO A 7 11.66 2.31 9.24
C PRO A 7 11.96 2.58 7.76
N PHE A 8 11.79 3.84 7.36
CA PHE A 8 12.24 4.41 6.10
C PHE A 8 13.37 5.41 6.40
N PRO A 9 14.66 5.00 6.38
CA PRO A 9 15.78 5.88 6.73
C PRO A 9 15.88 7.12 5.83
N LYS A 10 15.45 6.97 4.57
CA LYS A 10 15.33 8.05 3.59
C LYS A 10 14.15 7.74 2.66
N PHE A 11 13.57 8.77 2.05
CA PHE A 11 12.40 8.64 1.17
C PHE A 11 12.62 7.74 -0.05
N SER A 12 13.87 7.54 -0.47
CA SER A 12 14.26 6.68 -1.59
C SER A 12 14.52 5.23 -1.21
N ASP A 13 14.37 4.86 0.07
CA ASP A 13 14.53 3.47 0.50
C ASP A 13 13.22 2.68 0.31
N GLY A 14 13.22 1.76 -0.65
CA GLY A 14 12.07 0.93 -0.97
C GLY A 14 11.97 -0.39 -0.21
N ARG A 15 12.97 -0.77 0.61
CA ARG A 15 13.01 -2.15 1.18
C ARG A 15 11.82 -2.48 2.06
N ALA A 16 11.34 -1.50 2.82
CA ALA A 16 10.19 -1.66 3.72
C ALA A 16 8.89 -2.00 2.97
N TYR A 17 8.73 -1.62 1.69
CA TYR A 17 7.61 -2.08 0.86
C TYR A 17 7.66 -3.59 0.61
N SER A 18 8.81 -4.11 0.23
CA SER A 18 9.00 -5.55 0.00
C SER A 18 8.79 -6.35 1.29
N GLN A 19 9.29 -5.82 2.42
CA GLN A 19 9.08 -6.42 3.74
C GLN A 19 7.59 -6.44 4.10
N ALA A 20 6.87 -5.34 3.90
CA ALA A 20 5.42 -5.28 4.15
C ALA A 20 4.65 -6.31 3.33
N ARG A 21 4.95 -6.43 2.03
CA ARG A 21 4.30 -7.44 1.18
C ARG A 21 4.60 -8.86 1.63
N LEU A 22 5.84 -9.17 1.98
CA LEU A 22 6.21 -10.50 2.49
C LEU A 22 5.50 -10.81 3.81
N LEU A 23 5.41 -9.83 4.71
CA LEU A 23 4.71 -9.97 5.99
C LEU A 23 3.23 -10.27 5.77
N ARG A 24 2.54 -9.51 4.93
CA ARG A 24 1.09 -9.69 4.70
C ARG A 24 0.76 -10.94 3.89
N GLY A 25 1.45 -11.13 2.77
CA GLY A 25 1.18 -12.21 1.83
C GLY A 25 1.77 -13.53 2.31
N ARG A 26 3.10 -13.68 2.19
CA ARG A 26 3.78 -14.97 2.40
C ARG A 26 3.77 -15.42 3.86
N LEU A 27 3.96 -14.50 4.79
CA LEU A 27 4.12 -14.83 6.23
C LEU A 27 2.80 -14.71 7.00
N GLY A 28 1.73 -14.24 6.37
CA GLY A 28 0.41 -14.21 7.00
C GLY A 28 0.28 -13.28 8.21
N TYR A 29 1.17 -12.30 8.38
CA TYR A 29 1.10 -11.37 9.50
C TYR A 29 -0.16 -10.50 9.44
N ARG A 30 -0.93 -10.48 10.52
CA ARG A 30 -2.20 -9.75 10.66
C ARG A 30 -2.19 -8.67 11.74
N GLY A 31 -1.09 -8.53 12.48
CA GLY A 31 -0.95 -7.43 13.44
C GLY A 31 -0.71 -6.09 12.74
N GLU A 32 -0.56 -5.04 13.54
CA GLU A 32 -0.31 -3.69 13.05
C GLU A 32 1.04 -3.61 12.35
N LEU A 33 1.09 -2.97 11.19
CA LEU A 33 2.30 -2.71 10.44
C LEU A 33 2.49 -1.21 10.27
N ARG A 34 3.41 -0.66 11.07
CA ARG A 34 3.67 0.78 11.15
C ARG A 34 4.86 1.20 10.30
N ALA A 35 4.69 2.26 9.52
CA ALA A 35 5.80 2.96 8.87
C ALA A 35 6.26 4.16 9.71
N THR A 36 7.58 4.37 9.80
CA THR A 36 8.19 5.51 10.48
C THR A 36 9.38 6.07 9.69
N GLY A 37 9.79 7.31 9.96
CA GLY A 37 10.92 7.98 9.31
C GLY A 37 10.52 8.81 8.09
N GLY A 38 11.27 8.66 6.99
CA GLY A 38 11.12 9.42 5.75
C GLY A 38 9.90 9.05 4.89
N VAL A 39 8.73 8.93 5.51
CA VAL A 39 7.45 8.61 4.86
C VAL A 39 6.83 9.86 4.27
N LEU A 40 6.73 9.95 2.94
CA LEU A 40 6.15 11.12 2.27
C LEU A 40 4.64 10.92 2.01
N GLN A 41 3.88 12.02 1.97
CA GLN A 41 2.43 11.99 1.77
C GLN A 41 2.01 11.42 0.41
N ASP A 42 2.80 11.66 -0.64
CA ASP A 42 2.61 11.15 -2.01
C ASP A 42 2.80 9.63 -2.10
N GLN A 43 3.54 9.05 -1.15
CA GLN A 43 3.82 7.62 -1.09
C GLN A 43 2.70 6.82 -0.39
N LEU A 44 1.85 7.48 0.40
CA LEU A 44 0.80 6.85 1.20
C LEU A 44 -0.11 5.90 0.42
N PRO A 45 -0.60 6.23 -0.81
CA PRO A 45 -1.40 5.30 -1.58
C PRO A 45 -0.66 3.98 -1.81
N PHE A 46 0.62 4.01 -2.15
CA PHE A 46 1.40 2.79 -2.40
C PHE A 46 1.67 1.99 -1.12
N MET A 47 1.91 2.67 -0.01
CA MET A 47 2.16 2.02 1.28
C MET A 47 0.93 1.27 1.78
N LEU A 48 -0.25 1.88 1.70
CA LEU A 48 -1.52 1.22 2.01
C LEU A 48 -1.69 -0.05 1.18
N ARG A 49 -1.33 0.00 -0.11
CA ARG A 49 -1.43 -1.15 -1.02
C ARG A 49 -0.46 -2.28 -0.68
N CYS A 50 0.72 -1.95 -0.16
CA CYS A 50 1.68 -2.95 0.33
C CYS A 50 1.29 -3.53 1.70
N GLY A 51 0.31 -2.93 2.38
CA GLY A 51 -0.29 -3.46 3.61
C GLY A 51 0.15 -2.78 4.90
N PHE A 52 0.73 -1.58 4.81
CA PHE A 52 0.86 -0.69 5.98
C PHE A 52 -0.53 -0.20 6.40
N ASP A 53 -0.80 -0.21 7.70
CA ASP A 53 -2.06 0.25 8.29
C ASP A 53 -1.88 1.34 9.34
N SER A 54 -0.64 1.63 9.72
CA SER A 54 -0.26 2.59 10.74
C SER A 54 0.96 3.41 10.31
N PHE A 55 1.03 4.65 10.77
CA PHE A 55 2.04 5.61 10.33
C PHE A 55 2.44 6.55 11.47
N GLU A 56 3.73 6.82 11.56
CA GLU A 56 4.31 7.81 12.46
C GLU A 56 4.92 8.94 11.62
N SER A 57 4.39 10.15 11.78
CA SER A 57 4.84 11.32 11.02
C SER A 57 4.50 12.61 11.74
N GLU A 58 5.45 13.56 11.73
CA GLU A 58 5.28 14.92 12.25
C GLU A 58 4.86 15.92 11.15
N GLN A 59 4.70 15.45 9.90
CA GLN A 59 4.36 16.33 8.78
C GLN A 59 2.95 16.93 8.95
N LYS A 60 2.84 18.24 8.73
CA LYS A 60 1.56 18.94 8.74
C LYS A 60 0.61 18.37 7.69
N GLY A 61 -0.65 18.14 8.07
CA GLY A 61 -1.69 17.63 7.17
C GLY A 61 -1.58 16.14 6.82
N PHE A 62 -0.73 15.38 7.50
CA PHE A 62 -0.52 13.96 7.20
C PHE A 62 -1.80 13.13 7.34
N GLY A 63 -2.63 13.38 8.36
CA GLY A 63 -3.90 12.68 8.54
C GLY A 63 -4.87 12.90 7.38
N GLU A 64 -4.96 14.12 6.85
CA GLU A 64 -5.79 14.46 5.69
C GLU A 64 -5.24 13.81 4.41
N ALA A 65 -3.92 13.82 4.24
CA ALA A 65 -3.26 13.11 3.15
C ALA A 65 -3.53 11.60 3.21
N LEU A 66 -3.47 10.99 4.39
CA LEU A 66 -3.77 9.58 4.61
C LEU A 66 -5.24 9.24 4.29
N ALA A 67 -6.17 10.11 4.69
CA ALA A 67 -7.58 9.94 4.34
C ALA A 67 -7.79 9.97 2.82
N ARG A 68 -7.16 10.94 2.12
CA ARG A 68 -7.23 11.06 0.65
C ARG A 68 -6.54 9.89 -0.07
N ALA A 69 -5.44 9.39 0.47
CA ALA A 69 -4.63 8.33 -0.15
C ALA A 69 -5.43 7.04 -0.41
N ARG A 70 -6.44 6.74 0.43
CA ARG A 70 -7.31 5.56 0.29
C ARG A 70 -8.13 5.58 -0.99
N THR A 71 -8.49 6.77 -1.49
CA THR A 71 -9.38 6.94 -2.65
C THR A 71 -8.69 7.62 -3.83
N LEU A 72 -7.39 7.96 -3.71
CA LEU A 72 -6.68 8.75 -4.71
C LEU A 72 -6.67 8.11 -6.10
N PHE A 73 -6.54 6.80 -6.16
CA PHE A 73 -6.55 6.05 -7.42
C PHE A 73 -7.82 5.21 -7.50
N SER A 74 -8.60 5.39 -8.56
CA SER A 74 -9.80 4.58 -8.86
C SER A 74 -9.44 3.21 -9.44
N VAL A 75 -8.37 3.15 -10.24
CA VAL A 75 -7.86 1.93 -10.87
C VAL A 75 -6.37 1.80 -10.58
N VAL A 76 -5.90 0.56 -10.41
CA VAL A 76 -4.52 0.25 -10.08
C VAL A 76 -3.89 -0.60 -11.17
N TYR A 77 -2.61 -0.36 -11.47
CA TYR A 77 -1.92 -1.09 -12.53
C TYR A 77 -1.30 -2.39 -12.03
N GLN A 78 -0.68 -2.36 -10.86
CA GLN A 78 0.08 -3.49 -10.31
C GLN A 78 -0.74 -4.23 -9.24
N PRO A 79 -0.67 -5.57 -9.16
CA PRO A 79 -1.26 -6.31 -8.05
C PRO A 79 -0.53 -5.98 -6.74
N ALA A 80 -1.28 -5.85 -5.65
CA ALA A 80 -0.77 -5.56 -4.31
C ALA A 80 -1.50 -6.40 -3.24
N GLU A 81 -1.21 -6.17 -1.96
CA GLU A 81 -1.83 -6.92 -0.85
C GLU A 81 -3.22 -6.36 -0.46
N ASP A 82 -3.70 -5.36 -1.19
CA ASP A 82 -5.00 -4.69 -0.98
C ASP A 82 -6.17 -5.40 -1.67
N GLY A 83 -5.92 -6.50 -2.38
CA GLY A 83 -6.94 -7.26 -3.11
C GLY A 83 -7.58 -6.53 -4.29
N ARG A 84 -7.09 -5.33 -4.65
CA ARG A 84 -7.67 -4.55 -5.75
C ARG A 84 -7.36 -5.20 -7.09
N VAL A 85 -8.39 -5.34 -7.92
CA VAL A 85 -8.25 -5.90 -9.27
C VAL A 85 -7.44 -4.96 -10.16
N PRO A 86 -6.32 -5.41 -10.74
CA PRO A 86 -5.52 -4.57 -11.62
C PRO A 86 -6.20 -4.26 -12.96
N ALA A 87 -5.83 -3.13 -13.57
CA ALA A 87 -6.32 -2.66 -14.86
C ALA A 87 -6.19 -3.71 -15.97
N SER A 88 -5.10 -4.47 -15.97
CA SER A 88 -4.87 -5.55 -16.94
C SER A 88 -5.95 -6.62 -16.89
N ARG A 89 -6.36 -7.03 -15.68
CA ARG A 89 -7.41 -8.01 -15.48
C ARG A 89 -8.78 -7.47 -15.86
N LEU A 90 -9.11 -6.24 -15.45
CA LEU A 90 -10.36 -5.58 -15.82
C LEU A 90 -10.54 -5.48 -17.35
N ARG A 91 -9.45 -5.20 -18.08
CA ARG A 91 -9.48 -5.16 -19.56
C ARG A 91 -9.72 -6.53 -20.16
N LEU A 92 -9.05 -7.57 -19.64
CA LEU A 92 -9.22 -8.94 -20.14
C LEU A 92 -10.66 -9.42 -19.95
N ASP A 93 -11.22 -9.22 -18.76
CA ASP A 93 -12.59 -9.65 -18.42
C ASP A 93 -13.63 -8.98 -19.33
N ARG A 94 -13.43 -7.70 -19.69
CA ARG A 94 -14.29 -6.98 -20.63
C ARG A 94 -14.24 -7.56 -22.04
N THR A 95 -13.04 -7.92 -22.53
CA THR A 95 -12.89 -8.54 -23.86
C THR A 95 -13.57 -9.90 -23.90
N VAL A 96 -13.39 -10.74 -22.86
CA VAL A 96 -14.03 -12.06 -22.79
C VAL A 96 -15.55 -11.96 -22.78
N ALA A 97 -16.10 -10.99 -22.06
CA ALA A 97 -17.54 -10.75 -22.03
C ALA A 97 -18.11 -10.28 -23.38
N ALA A 98 -17.32 -9.58 -24.20
CA ALA A 98 -17.75 -9.10 -25.52
C ALA A 98 -17.70 -10.18 -26.63
N VAL A 99 -17.04 -11.31 -26.37
CA VAL A 99 -16.87 -12.42 -27.33
C VAL A 99 -17.84 -13.59 -27.03
N ARG A 100 -18.53 -13.54 -25.89
CA ARG A 100 -19.60 -14.47 -25.52
C ARG A 100 -20.96 -13.91 -25.94
#